data_AF-A0A522VHV1-F1
#
_entry.id   AF-A0A522VHV1-F1
#
_cell.length_a   1.000
_cell.length_b   1.000
_cell.length_c   1.000
_cell.angle_alpha   90.00
_cell.angle_beta   90.00
_cell.angle_gamma   90.00
#
_symmetry.space_group_name_H-M   'P 1'
#
loop_
_entity.id
_entity.type
_entity.pdbx_description
1 polymer ?
#
loop_
_entity_poly.entity_id
_entity_poly.type
_entity_poly.pdbx_seq_one_letter_code
_entity_poly.pdbx_strand_id
1 'polypeptide(L)'
;MPNQRKPKQTQLDLEHYTELYDFAPVAYFTLDHAGTIRETNIAGAELLGLERPKLIGLHFSAFVAPTSLPRFHALLAEVFTSYRKETCDIELQLVGEVKRDVRIEAEATVTDDGQTCHVVLVDITDHIQAEKALKESEEKARQMADGVKDHFVFVLETEQAGGGHHHCRQNLSPKFIGDIAGHTYTLVLAGGRGDRLKHLTEWRAKPAVPFGGKLRIIDFVLSNCVNSGFKRVGVMTQYKAHSLIQHVQHGWNFLSHGLNEFIDVIPAQQRLNDAWYQGTADAVYQNLDIVRKNAPDYVLILGGDHIYKMDYRKLLADHVARSADLTIACIDMPLADAGRFGVMSVDKNWKITDFQEKPEHPVPIPNRPDRALVSMGIYVFNAGFLFDILAQDAQNCASSHDFGKDLIPCLVKSGRVFAHRFTDSCVNMVDNEPYWRDVGTVESYWDANMDLIQVVPALNLYDDDWPIWSNARHHLPPAKFVFDDNGYRGQAWNSLVTDGCIVSGATVRRSLLFSKARVGGCSYIEDSIVLPEAIIGSHVTLKRVIVEKRCRIPDGLSVGLDPVVDRQRFYVTANGITIVTAAMLGQ
;
A
#
# COMPACT_ATOMS: atom_id res chain seq x y z
N MET A 1 33.18 41.32 -11.35
CA MET A 1 32.05 41.45 -10.40
C MET A 1 31.66 40.05 -9.94
N PRO A 2 31.88 39.66 -8.68
CA PRO A 2 31.53 38.33 -8.20
C PRO A 2 30.17 38.29 -7.49
N ASN A 3 29.43 37.21 -7.76
CA ASN A 3 28.38 36.54 -6.97
C ASN A 3 27.35 37.38 -6.17
N GLN A 4 26.16 37.55 -6.76
CA GLN A 4 24.91 37.89 -6.06
C GLN A 4 23.80 36.83 -6.28
N ARG A 5 24.11 35.54 -6.12
CA ARG A 5 23.09 34.47 -6.09
C ARG A 5 23.44 33.37 -5.07
N LYS A 6 23.39 33.68 -3.76
CA LYS A 6 23.51 32.68 -2.68
C LYS A 6 22.76 32.95 -1.33
N PRO A 7 21.77 33.86 -1.18
CA PRO A 7 21.03 33.93 0.10
C PRO A 7 19.72 33.11 0.16
N LYS A 8 18.99 32.92 -0.96
CA LYS A 8 17.66 32.28 -0.93
C LYS A 8 17.67 30.75 -0.79
N GLN A 9 18.66 30.07 -1.37
CA GLN A 9 18.76 28.60 -1.29
C GLN A 9 19.09 28.16 0.14
N THR A 10 20.03 28.84 0.79
CA THR A 10 20.48 28.57 2.16
C THR A 10 19.39 28.76 3.21
N GLN A 11 18.44 29.66 2.95
CA GLN A 11 17.33 29.94 3.88
C GLN A 11 16.21 28.90 3.76
N LEU A 12 15.90 28.46 2.54
CA LEU A 12 14.99 27.33 2.27
C LEU A 12 15.54 26.01 2.79
N ASP A 13 16.85 25.79 2.65
CA ASP A 13 17.50 24.60 3.20
C ASP A 13 17.46 24.62 4.74
N LEU A 14 17.73 25.76 5.38
CA LEU A 14 17.67 25.91 6.84
C LEU A 14 16.23 25.74 7.40
N GLU A 15 15.21 26.25 6.70
CA GLU A 15 13.81 26.04 7.04
C GLU A 15 13.43 24.55 6.96
N HIS A 16 13.84 23.86 5.88
CA HIS A 16 13.59 22.43 5.71
C HIS A 16 14.35 21.56 6.73
N TYR A 17 15.58 21.92 7.11
CA TYR A 17 16.32 21.26 8.19
C TYR A 17 15.67 21.50 9.56
N THR A 18 15.14 22.69 9.81
CA THR A 18 14.44 23.02 11.07
C THR A 18 13.14 22.23 11.17
N GLU A 19 12.39 22.07 10.07
CA GLU A 19 11.20 21.21 10.03
C GLU A 19 11.54 19.73 10.26
N LEU A 20 12.59 19.20 9.62
CA LEU A 20 13.02 17.80 9.83
C LEU A 20 13.46 17.55 11.28
N TYR A 21 14.12 18.53 11.92
CA TYR A 21 14.55 18.45 13.31
C TYR A 21 13.36 18.54 14.28
N ASP A 22 12.48 19.54 14.12
CA ASP A 22 11.37 19.80 15.03
C ASP A 22 10.27 18.73 14.97
N PHE A 23 10.04 18.12 13.80
CA PHE A 23 9.02 17.09 13.60
C PHE A 23 9.56 15.65 13.62
N ALA A 24 10.84 15.44 13.98
CA ALA A 24 11.37 14.10 14.16
C ALA A 24 10.61 13.38 15.30
N PRO A 25 10.20 12.11 15.12
CA PRO A 25 9.44 11.35 16.13
C PRO A 25 10.31 10.87 17.31
N VAL A 26 11.58 11.27 17.35
CA VAL A 26 12.56 10.88 18.36
C VAL A 26 13.03 12.13 19.08
N ALA A 27 13.24 12.05 20.38
CA ALA A 27 13.67 13.19 21.19
C ALA A 27 15.15 13.50 20.92
N TYR A 28 15.42 14.72 20.45
CA TYR A 28 16.76 15.23 20.20
C TYR A 28 17.13 16.30 21.22
N PHE A 29 18.36 16.23 21.72
CA PHE A 29 18.96 17.23 22.59
C PHE A 29 20.36 17.59 22.12
N THR A 30 20.73 18.86 22.24
CA THR A 30 22.11 19.32 22.10
C THR A 30 22.60 19.71 23.48
N LEU A 31 23.63 19.01 24.00
CA LEU A 31 24.16 19.22 25.34
C LEU A 31 25.60 19.75 25.28
N ASP A 32 25.98 20.61 26.22
CA ASP A 32 27.39 21.00 26.40
C ASP A 32 28.18 20.01 27.30
N HIS A 33 29.49 20.25 27.47
CA HIS A 33 30.38 19.45 28.34
C HIS A 33 29.88 19.29 29.78
N ALA A 34 29.06 20.22 30.28
CA ALA A 34 28.48 20.15 31.63
C ALA A 34 27.10 19.46 31.65
N GLY A 35 26.61 18.99 30.50
CA GLY A 35 25.28 18.39 30.36
C GLY A 35 24.15 19.41 30.36
N THR A 36 24.44 20.68 30.05
CA THR A 36 23.42 21.74 29.95
C THR A 36 22.73 21.68 28.60
N ILE A 37 21.40 21.75 28.59
CA ILE A 37 20.58 21.71 27.37
C ILE A 37 20.75 23.03 26.62
N ARG A 38 21.32 22.97 25.41
CA ARG A 38 21.47 24.11 24.49
C ARG A 38 20.32 24.20 23.51
N GLU A 39 19.88 23.06 22.98
CA GLU A 39 18.75 22.95 22.05
C GLU A 39 18.02 21.63 22.24
N THR A 40 16.74 21.59 21.85
CA THR A 40 15.92 20.37 21.80
C THR A 40 14.78 20.54 20.80
N ASN A 41 14.29 19.46 20.22
CA ASN A 41 13.13 19.45 19.32
C ASN A 41 11.79 19.32 20.07
N ILE A 42 10.67 19.32 19.35
CA ILE A 42 9.32 19.20 19.93
C ILE A 42 9.17 17.88 20.71
N ALA A 43 9.65 16.77 20.13
CA ALA A 43 9.60 15.46 20.79
C ALA A 43 10.39 15.43 22.11
N GLY A 44 11.55 16.09 22.20
CA GLY A 44 12.32 16.20 23.44
C GLY A 44 11.62 17.04 24.52
N ALA A 45 10.95 18.12 24.11
CA ALA A 45 10.14 18.93 25.01
C ALA A 45 8.92 18.16 25.57
N GLU A 46 8.21 17.42 24.70
CA GLU A 46 7.11 16.54 25.10
C GLU A 46 7.58 15.41 26.02
N LEU A 47 8.72 14.79 25.72
CA LEU A 47 9.32 13.72 26.53
C LEU A 47 9.60 14.18 27.96
N LEU A 48 10.16 15.38 28.14
CA LEU A 48 10.46 15.94 29.47
C LEU A 48 9.26 16.62 30.15
N GLY A 49 8.13 16.75 29.44
CA GLY A 49 6.90 17.36 29.97
C GLY A 49 6.98 18.87 30.22
N LEU A 50 7.93 19.57 29.58
CA LEU A 50 8.17 21.01 29.74
C LEU A 50 8.23 21.71 28.38
N GLU A 51 7.79 22.97 28.34
CA GLU A 51 7.90 23.78 27.13
C GLU A 51 9.38 24.05 26.77
N ARG A 52 9.73 23.96 25.47
CA ARG A 52 11.09 24.14 24.96
C ARG A 52 11.85 25.33 25.56
N PRO A 53 11.29 26.56 25.66
CA PRO A 53 12.03 27.70 26.23
C PRO A 53 12.42 27.54 27.70
N LYS A 54 11.72 26.69 28.46
CA LYS A 54 12.00 26.41 29.88
C LYS A 54 13.07 25.34 30.06
N LEU A 55 13.36 24.55 29.03
CA LEU A 55 14.37 23.50 29.06
C LEU A 55 15.78 24.01 28.74
N ILE A 56 15.89 25.05 27.92
CA ILE A 56 17.18 25.63 27.53
C ILE A 56 17.87 26.24 28.76
N GLY A 57 19.11 25.83 29.00
CA GLY A 57 19.92 26.26 30.15
C GLY A 57 19.77 25.41 31.41
N LEU A 58 18.87 24.41 31.43
CA LEU A 58 18.80 23.43 32.51
C LEU A 58 19.83 22.30 32.30
N HIS A 59 20.27 21.70 33.40
CA HIS A 59 21.07 20.47 33.34
C HIS A 59 20.17 19.27 33.06
N PHE A 60 20.50 18.50 32.02
CA PHE A 60 19.73 17.31 31.65
C PHE A 60 19.71 16.26 32.78
N SER A 61 20.77 16.20 33.60
CA SER A 61 20.86 15.32 34.77
C SER A 61 19.72 15.51 35.79
N ALA A 62 19.05 16.68 35.81
CA ALA A 62 17.88 16.90 36.66
C ALA A 62 16.68 16.00 36.31
N PHE A 63 16.65 15.46 35.09
CA PHE A 63 15.59 14.59 34.58
C PHE A 63 15.99 13.11 34.54
N VAL A 64 17.22 12.77 34.92
CA VAL A 64 17.73 11.39 34.95
C VAL A 64 17.52 10.81 36.34
N ALA A 65 16.99 9.60 36.42
CA ALA A 65 16.78 8.90 37.67
C ALA A 65 18.10 8.71 38.44
N PRO A 66 18.11 8.79 39.78
CA PRO A 66 19.32 8.64 40.59
C PRO A 66 20.11 7.35 40.32
N THR A 67 19.42 6.27 39.95
CA THR A 67 19.97 4.95 39.57
C THR A 67 20.79 5.00 38.28
N SER A 68 20.44 5.91 37.36
CA SER A 68 21.05 6.02 36.02
C SER A 68 22.04 7.17 35.88
N LEU A 69 22.10 8.11 36.84
CA LEU A 69 23.02 9.25 36.83
C LEU A 69 24.50 8.88 36.57
N PRO A 70 25.09 7.85 37.22
CA PRO A 70 26.48 7.48 36.97
C PRO A 70 26.73 7.04 35.52
N ARG A 71 25.77 6.33 34.92
CA ARG A 71 25.86 5.87 33.52
C ARG A 71 25.75 7.03 32.54
N PHE A 72 24.86 7.98 32.83
CA PHE A 72 24.71 9.18 32.03
C PHE A 72 25.97 10.06 32.05
N HIS A 73 26.58 10.24 33.23
CA HIS A 73 27.85 10.98 33.33
C HIS A 73 29.00 10.27 32.62
N ALA A 74 29.06 8.93 32.69
CA ALA A 74 30.04 8.14 31.95
C ALA A 74 29.86 8.32 30.43
N LEU A 75 28.62 8.23 29.93
CA LEU A 75 28.30 8.48 28.53
C LEU A 75 28.81 9.85 28.07
N LEU A 76 28.47 10.93 28.79
CA LEU A 76 28.90 12.27 28.41
C LEU A 76 30.43 12.41 28.41
N ALA A 77 31.11 11.89 29.44
CA ALA A 77 32.57 11.95 29.52
C ALA A 77 33.25 11.15 28.40
N GLU A 78 32.72 9.96 28.09
CA GLU A 78 33.26 9.09 27.04
C GLU A 78 33.07 9.70 25.66
N VAL A 79 31.89 10.25 25.35
CA VAL A 79 31.60 10.88 24.05
C VAL A 79 32.56 12.03 23.75
N PHE A 80 32.77 12.93 24.73
CA PHE A 80 33.68 14.07 24.56
C PHE A 80 35.16 13.68 24.55
N THR A 81 35.51 12.49 25.06
CA THR A 81 36.90 12.00 25.05
C THR A 81 37.21 11.14 23.82
N SER A 82 36.25 10.29 23.40
CA SER A 82 36.40 9.33 22.31
C SER A 82 36.11 9.94 20.94
N TYR A 83 35.32 11.02 20.89
CA TYR A 83 34.77 11.62 19.66
C TYR A 83 34.03 10.58 18.78
N ARG A 84 33.52 9.51 19.39
CA ARG A 84 32.76 8.45 18.73
C ARG A 84 31.34 8.43 19.25
N LYS A 85 30.49 7.71 18.51
CA LYS A 85 29.14 7.40 18.94
C LYS A 85 29.21 6.47 20.16
N GLU A 86 28.57 6.87 21.25
CA GLU A 86 28.39 6.05 22.45
C GLU A 86 26.90 5.86 22.73
N THR A 87 26.55 4.74 23.35
CA THR A 87 25.15 4.38 23.65
C THR A 87 25.01 3.90 25.09
N CYS A 88 23.96 4.29 25.81
CA CYS A 88 23.65 3.73 27.12
C CYS A 88 22.15 3.73 27.46
N ASP A 89 21.79 2.88 28.41
CA ASP A 89 20.43 2.81 28.96
C ASP A 89 20.29 3.68 30.21
N ILE A 90 19.34 4.61 30.17
CA ILE A 90 19.00 5.50 31.28
C ILE A 90 17.51 5.48 31.61
N GLU A 91 17.19 5.66 32.88
CA GLU A 91 15.83 5.90 33.36
C GLU A 91 15.63 7.41 33.55
N LEU A 92 14.50 7.95 33.11
CA LEU A 92 14.12 9.33 33.36
C LEU A 92 13.16 9.45 34.54
N GLN A 93 13.28 10.56 35.28
CA GLN A 93 12.38 10.97 36.36
C GLN A 93 11.72 12.31 35.97
N LEU A 94 10.48 12.24 35.48
CA LEU A 94 9.73 13.41 35.03
C LEU A 94 9.11 14.22 36.19
N VAL A 95 8.92 15.52 35.97
CA VAL A 95 8.35 16.46 36.95
C VAL A 95 6.85 16.71 36.66
N GLY A 96 5.94 16.29 37.55
CA GLY A 96 4.49 16.54 37.42
C GLY A 96 3.57 15.49 38.08
N GLU A 97 2.24 15.65 37.97
CA GLU A 97 1.20 14.79 38.59
C GLU A 97 1.11 13.37 37.98
N VAL A 98 1.79 13.09 36.87
CA VAL A 98 1.93 11.74 36.32
C VAL A 98 3.41 11.41 36.21
N LYS A 99 3.95 10.81 37.28
CA LYS A 99 5.29 10.20 37.23
C LYS A 99 5.25 9.05 36.23
N ARG A 100 6.09 9.10 35.20
CA ARG A 100 6.36 7.96 34.31
C ARG A 100 7.84 7.64 34.43
N ASP A 101 8.14 6.42 34.84
CA ASP A 101 9.47 5.86 34.77
C ASP A 101 9.64 5.31 33.36
N VAL A 102 10.39 6.03 32.54
CA VAL A 102 10.63 5.68 31.14
C VAL A 102 12.07 5.21 31.00
N ARG A 103 12.28 4.03 30.42
CA ARG A 103 13.61 3.55 30.06
C ARG A 103 13.93 3.96 28.64
N ILE A 104 15.09 4.58 28.49
CA ILE A 104 15.49 5.22 27.25
C ILE A 104 16.88 4.74 26.86
N GLU A 105 17.04 4.46 25.57
CA GLU A 105 18.35 4.29 24.95
C GLU A 105 18.83 5.67 24.47
N ALA A 106 19.97 6.11 25.02
CA ALA A 106 20.61 7.36 24.70
C ALA A 106 21.80 7.13 23.78
N GLU A 107 21.78 7.71 22.59
CA GLU A 107 22.91 7.71 21.66
C GLU A 107 23.49 9.12 21.55
N ALA A 108 24.79 9.27 21.79
CA ALA A 108 25.44 10.57 21.82
C ALA A 108 26.62 10.66 20.83
N THR A 109 26.78 11.80 20.17
CA THR A 109 27.88 12.07 19.23
C THR A 109 28.29 13.54 19.30
N VAL A 110 29.61 13.82 19.29
CA VAL A 110 30.15 15.19 19.36
C VAL A 110 29.89 15.95 18.06
N THR A 111 29.58 17.24 18.16
CA THR A 111 29.42 18.15 17.01
C THR A 111 30.75 18.51 16.35
N ASP A 112 30.72 18.97 15.10
CA ASP A 112 31.93 19.34 14.33
C ASP A 112 32.79 20.43 15.00
N ASP A 113 32.20 21.23 15.89
CA ASP A 113 32.90 22.26 16.68
C ASP A 113 33.55 21.75 17.97
N GLY A 114 33.30 20.49 18.36
CA GLY A 114 33.84 19.85 19.57
C GLY A 114 33.31 20.39 20.90
N GLN A 115 32.35 21.33 20.89
CA GLN A 115 31.88 22.02 22.10
C GLN A 115 30.56 21.47 22.62
N THR A 116 29.78 20.82 21.76
CA THR A 116 28.51 20.20 22.13
C THR A 116 28.44 18.75 21.66
N CYS A 117 27.45 18.02 22.16
CA CYS A 117 27.10 16.70 21.65
C CYS A 117 25.61 16.64 21.36
N HIS A 118 25.25 15.93 20.30
CA HIS A 118 23.87 15.57 20.01
C HIS A 118 23.53 14.27 20.71
N VAL A 119 22.47 14.29 21.51
CA VAL A 119 21.92 13.15 22.23
C VAL A 119 20.55 12.83 21.66
N VAL A 120 20.36 11.58 21.25
CA VAL A 120 19.11 11.04 20.75
C VAL A 120 18.55 10.08 21.78
N LEU A 121 17.29 10.26 22.14
CA LEU A 121 16.60 9.48 23.17
C LEU A 121 15.43 8.72 22.54
N VAL A 122 15.47 7.39 22.61
CA VAL A 122 14.41 6.51 22.14
C VAL A 122 13.72 5.84 23.34
N ASP A 123 12.40 6.02 23.45
CA ASP A 123 11.59 5.31 24.46
C ASP A 123 11.42 3.84 24.07
N ILE A 124 11.94 2.94 24.89
CA ILE A 124 11.86 1.48 24.68
C ILE A 124 10.89 0.79 25.65
N THR A 125 10.01 1.55 26.31
CA THR A 125 9.06 1.03 27.30
C THR A 125 8.10 0.01 26.69
N ASP A 126 7.50 0.34 25.54
CA ASP A 126 6.59 -0.57 24.83
C ASP A 126 7.32 -1.82 24.32
N HIS A 127 8.58 -1.66 23.91
CA HIS A 127 9.41 -2.78 23.45
C HIS A 127 9.68 -3.79 24.57
N ILE A 128 10.07 -3.30 25.75
CA ILE A 128 10.33 -4.16 26.93
C ILE A 128 9.04 -4.79 27.46
N GLN A 129 7.91 -4.08 27.44
CA GLN A 129 6.61 -4.64 27.84
C GLN A 129 6.15 -5.74 26.88
N ALA A 130 6.33 -5.54 25.58
CA ALA A 130 6.03 -6.56 24.57
C ALA A 130 6.90 -7.80 24.75
N GLU A 131 8.19 -7.65 25.06
CA GLU A 131 9.11 -8.77 25.27
C GLU A 131 8.76 -9.56 26.54
N LYS A 132 8.37 -8.88 27.63
CA LYS A 132 7.87 -9.55 28.86
C LYS A 132 6.56 -10.28 28.62
N ALA A 133 5.60 -9.64 27.93
CA ALA A 133 4.32 -10.26 27.60
C ALA A 133 4.49 -11.49 26.68
N LEU A 134 5.46 -11.44 25.77
CA LEU A 134 5.82 -12.57 24.92
C LEU A 134 6.35 -13.75 25.74
N LYS A 135 7.29 -13.51 26.66
CA LYS A 135 7.79 -14.56 27.58
C LYS A 135 6.68 -15.18 28.43
N GLU A 136 5.79 -14.36 28.98
CA GLU A 136 4.64 -14.87 29.76
C GLU A 136 3.65 -15.67 28.89
N SER A 137 3.44 -15.26 27.63
CA SER A 137 2.60 -15.99 26.68
C SER A 137 3.24 -17.31 26.25
N GLU A 138 4.55 -17.35 26.05
CA GLU A 138 5.31 -18.57 25.73
C GLU A 138 5.27 -19.57 26.88
N GLU A 139 5.42 -19.11 28.13
CA GLU A 139 5.28 -19.97 29.31
C GLU A 139 3.86 -20.51 29.45
N LYS A 140 2.83 -19.69 29.20
CA LYS A 140 1.42 -20.15 29.20
C LYS A 140 1.14 -21.15 28.08
N ALA A 141 1.65 -20.90 26.87
CA ALA A 141 1.49 -21.82 25.74
C ALA A 141 2.21 -23.15 25.99
N ARG A 142 3.37 -23.13 26.64
CA ARG A 142 4.11 -24.34 27.05
C ARG A 142 3.36 -25.13 28.12
N GLN A 143 2.77 -24.45 29.11
CA GLN A 143 1.92 -25.09 30.12
C GLN A 143 0.64 -25.70 29.53
N MET A 144 0.03 -25.05 28.53
CA MET A 144 -1.12 -25.62 27.80
C MET A 144 -0.72 -26.83 26.95
N ALA A 145 0.45 -26.79 26.28
CA ALA A 145 0.94 -27.89 25.45
C ALA A 145 1.26 -29.16 26.26
N ASP A 146 1.82 -29.02 27.46
CA ASP A 146 2.04 -30.17 28.34
C ASP A 146 0.73 -30.74 28.93
N GLY A 147 -0.35 -29.93 29.03
CA GLY A 147 -1.69 -30.40 29.40
C GLY A 147 -2.44 -31.17 28.30
N VAL A 148 -2.02 -31.07 27.03
CA VAL A 148 -2.70 -31.71 25.89
C VAL A 148 -2.15 -33.11 25.58
N LYS A 149 -1.01 -33.52 26.17
CA LYS A 149 -0.40 -34.85 25.93
C LYS A 149 -1.24 -36.02 26.42
N ASP A 150 -2.22 -35.82 27.30
CA ASP A 150 -3.04 -36.90 27.85
C ASP A 150 -4.29 -37.27 27.03
N HIS A 151 -4.59 -36.61 25.90
CA HIS A 151 -5.85 -36.82 25.15
C HIS A 151 -5.75 -37.06 23.64
N PHE A 152 -4.57 -37.40 23.08
CA PHE A 152 -4.44 -37.76 21.66
C PHE A 152 -4.03 -39.23 21.46
N VAL A 153 -5.00 -40.14 21.57
CA VAL A 153 -4.99 -41.48 20.93
C VAL A 153 -6.41 -41.75 20.42
N PHE A 154 -6.51 -42.34 19.21
CA PHE A 154 -7.69 -42.49 18.33
C PHE A 154 -8.02 -41.20 17.56
N VAL A 155 -7.83 -41.10 16.24
CA VAL A 155 -8.38 -41.96 15.18
C VAL A 155 -7.46 -41.90 13.94
N LEU A 156 -6.93 -43.05 13.52
CA LEU A 156 -6.53 -43.31 12.14
C LEU A 156 -6.83 -44.79 11.88
N GLU A 157 -7.94 -45.11 11.23
CA GLU A 157 -8.05 -46.27 10.35
C GLU A 157 -9.36 -46.25 9.54
N THR A 158 -9.23 -46.63 8.26
CA THR A 158 -10.25 -46.83 7.21
C THR A 158 -10.80 -45.54 6.57
N GLU A 159 -10.84 -45.35 5.25
CA GLU A 159 -11.06 -46.29 4.15
C GLU A 159 -10.29 -45.92 2.87
N GLN A 160 -9.70 -46.93 2.22
CA GLN A 160 -9.56 -46.97 0.76
C GLN A 160 -10.62 -47.94 0.21
N ALA A 161 -11.38 -47.52 -0.81
CA ALA A 161 -11.56 -48.23 -2.09
C ALA A 161 -12.76 -47.67 -2.88
N GLY A 162 -12.52 -47.31 -4.14
CA GLY A 162 -13.58 -47.00 -5.11
C GLY A 162 -13.02 -46.36 -6.39
N GLY A 163 -12.73 -47.18 -7.39
CA GLY A 163 -12.19 -46.75 -8.69
C GLY A 163 -13.24 -46.21 -9.66
N GLY A 164 -12.83 -45.20 -10.43
CA GLY A 164 -13.55 -44.66 -11.60
C GLY A 164 -12.72 -43.54 -12.23
N HIS A 165 -12.37 -43.68 -13.51
CA HIS A 165 -11.54 -42.71 -14.25
C HIS A 165 -12.24 -41.35 -14.40
N HIS A 166 -11.87 -40.40 -13.53
CA HIS A 166 -12.05 -38.97 -13.75
C HIS A 166 -10.72 -38.27 -13.44
N HIS A 167 -10.38 -37.26 -14.25
CA HIS A 167 -9.17 -36.44 -14.12
C HIS A 167 -8.95 -36.03 -12.65
N CYS A 168 -7.89 -36.55 -12.06
CA CYS A 168 -7.50 -36.33 -10.68
C CYS A 168 -6.98 -34.89 -10.52
N ARG A 169 -7.88 -33.93 -10.24
CA ARG A 169 -7.51 -32.74 -9.48
C ARG A 169 -7.38 -33.21 -8.03
N GLN A 170 -6.16 -33.54 -7.60
CA GLN A 170 -5.90 -33.84 -6.19
C GLN A 170 -6.27 -32.62 -5.36
N ASN A 171 -7.34 -32.71 -4.58
CA ASN A 171 -7.68 -31.68 -3.59
C ASN A 171 -6.61 -31.73 -2.49
N LEU A 172 -5.64 -30.83 -2.56
CA LEU A 172 -4.68 -30.59 -1.50
C LEU A 172 -5.44 -30.25 -0.21
N SER A 173 -5.03 -30.82 0.92
CA SER A 173 -5.72 -30.57 2.20
C SER A 173 -5.62 -29.07 2.57
N PRO A 174 -6.64 -28.48 3.21
CA PRO A 174 -6.62 -27.07 3.63
C PRO A 174 -5.41 -26.73 4.51
N LYS A 175 -4.97 -27.68 5.35
CA LYS A 175 -3.78 -27.54 6.18
C LYS A 175 -2.51 -27.41 5.34
N PHE A 176 -2.33 -28.29 4.36
CA PHE A 176 -1.19 -28.24 3.44
C PHE A 176 -1.16 -26.94 2.64
N ILE A 177 -2.32 -26.45 2.16
CA ILE A 177 -2.41 -25.17 1.46
C ILE A 177 -2.02 -24.00 2.37
N GLY A 178 -2.46 -24.01 3.63
CA GLY A 178 -2.06 -23.03 4.63
C GLY A 178 -0.56 -23.05 4.90
N ASP A 179 0.02 -24.25 5.01
CA ASP A 179 1.45 -24.43 5.21
C ASP A 179 2.26 -23.86 4.04
N ILE A 180 1.88 -24.13 2.78
CA ILE A 180 2.59 -23.59 1.61
C ILE A 180 2.42 -22.06 1.51
N ALA A 181 1.24 -21.53 1.86
CA ALA A 181 1.03 -20.08 1.90
C ALA A 181 1.99 -19.39 2.90
N GLY A 182 2.28 -20.01 4.04
CA GLY A 182 3.28 -19.52 5.01
C GLY A 182 4.73 -19.53 4.49
N HIS A 183 5.05 -20.43 3.57
CA HIS A 183 6.35 -20.53 2.89
C HIS A 183 6.43 -19.69 1.60
N THR A 184 5.39 -18.91 1.29
CA THR A 184 5.36 -18.03 0.12
C THR A 184 5.66 -16.58 0.51
N TYR A 185 6.56 -15.93 -0.21
CA TYR A 185 6.79 -14.48 -0.08
C TYR A 185 6.10 -13.74 -1.21
N THR A 186 5.27 -12.76 -0.88
CA THR A 186 4.50 -12.01 -1.87
C THR A 186 5.14 -10.65 -2.13
N LEU A 187 5.34 -10.30 -3.40
CA LEU A 187 5.84 -9.01 -3.84
C LEU A 187 4.75 -8.27 -4.61
N VAL A 188 4.31 -7.13 -4.10
CA VAL A 188 3.34 -6.25 -4.76
C VAL A 188 4.10 -5.14 -5.47
N LEU A 189 4.10 -5.16 -6.80
CA LEU A 189 4.70 -4.14 -7.64
C LEU A 189 3.79 -2.91 -7.69
N ALA A 190 4.14 -1.89 -6.91
CA ALA A 190 3.38 -0.66 -6.73
C ALA A 190 4.13 0.60 -7.26
N GLY A 191 5.10 0.39 -8.15
CA GLY A 191 5.96 1.44 -8.72
C GLY A 191 5.39 2.18 -9.94
N GLY A 192 4.23 1.79 -10.48
CA GLY A 192 3.69 2.36 -11.71
C GLY A 192 3.36 3.86 -11.60
N ARG A 193 3.86 4.68 -12.54
CA ARG A 193 3.56 6.14 -12.61
C ARG A 193 2.09 6.43 -12.91
N GLY A 194 1.44 5.56 -13.70
CA GLY A 194 0.04 5.72 -14.07
C GLY A 194 -0.24 6.97 -14.90
N ASP A 195 0.66 7.35 -15.82
CA ASP A 195 0.60 8.63 -16.56
C ASP A 195 -0.71 8.81 -17.38
N ARG A 196 -1.35 7.71 -17.75
CA ARG A 196 -2.65 7.68 -18.45
C ARG A 196 -3.83 8.10 -17.57
N LEU A 197 -3.67 8.12 -16.24
CA LEU A 197 -4.65 8.70 -15.29
C LEU A 197 -4.50 10.22 -15.14
N LYS A 198 -3.52 10.82 -15.81
CA LYS A 198 -3.32 12.27 -15.91
C LYS A 198 -3.27 12.91 -14.52
N HIS A 199 -4.19 13.83 -14.25
CA HIS A 199 -4.24 14.63 -13.03
C HIS A 199 -4.51 13.79 -11.76
N LEU A 200 -5.07 12.58 -11.88
CA LEU A 200 -5.34 11.73 -10.71
C LEU A 200 -4.06 11.13 -10.10
N THR A 201 -2.97 11.07 -10.86
CA THR A 201 -1.66 10.53 -10.46
C THR A 201 -0.57 11.61 -10.46
N GLU A 202 -0.95 12.89 -10.49
CA GLU A 202 0.01 14.00 -10.49
C GLU A 202 0.85 14.01 -9.20
N TRP A 203 0.21 13.82 -8.04
CA TRP A 203 0.85 13.87 -6.71
C TRP A 203 0.92 12.53 -5.99
N ARG A 204 0.50 11.43 -6.63
CA ARG A 204 0.43 10.10 -6.00
C ARG A 204 0.66 8.98 -7.01
N ALA A 205 1.16 7.85 -6.53
CA ALA A 205 1.24 6.61 -7.31
C ALA A 205 -0.17 6.08 -7.66
N LYS A 206 -0.31 5.38 -8.79
CA LYS A 206 -1.58 4.75 -9.21
C LYS A 206 -2.20 3.87 -8.11
N PRO A 207 -1.46 2.99 -7.40
CA PRO A 207 -2.03 2.17 -6.31
C PRO A 207 -2.65 2.98 -5.15
N ALA A 208 -2.24 4.25 -4.98
CA ALA A 208 -2.76 5.14 -3.94
C ALA A 208 -3.99 5.97 -4.37
N VAL A 209 -4.46 5.83 -5.61
CA VAL A 209 -5.67 6.53 -6.05
C VAL A 209 -6.89 6.00 -5.27
N PRO A 210 -7.74 6.88 -4.71
CA PRO A 210 -8.95 6.47 -4.00
C PRO A 210 -9.92 5.71 -4.92
N PHE A 211 -10.60 4.70 -4.38
CA PHE A 211 -11.59 3.91 -5.11
C PHE A 211 -12.75 3.52 -4.18
N GLY A 212 -13.96 3.41 -4.70
CA GLY A 212 -15.10 2.83 -3.96
C GLY A 212 -15.45 3.55 -2.66
N GLY A 213 -15.19 4.86 -2.57
CA GLY A 213 -15.61 5.74 -1.48
C GLY A 213 -14.64 5.82 -0.30
N LYS A 214 -14.10 4.69 0.17
CA LYS A 214 -13.15 4.67 1.31
C LYS A 214 -11.83 3.97 1.00
N LEU A 215 -11.78 3.18 -0.06
CA LEU A 215 -10.64 2.32 -0.36
C LEU A 215 -9.62 3.06 -1.22
N ARG A 216 -8.47 2.42 -1.42
CA ARG A 216 -7.52 2.71 -2.48
C ARG A 216 -7.36 1.47 -3.36
N ILE A 217 -6.83 1.64 -4.58
CA ILE A 217 -6.66 0.52 -5.51
C ILE A 217 -5.82 -0.61 -4.89
N ILE A 218 -4.74 -0.29 -4.16
CA ILE A 218 -3.87 -1.30 -3.55
C ILE A 218 -4.59 -2.20 -2.52
N ASP A 219 -5.67 -1.71 -1.91
CA ASP A 219 -6.36 -2.42 -0.84
C ASP A 219 -6.97 -3.74 -1.32
N PHE A 220 -7.34 -3.84 -2.60
CA PHE A 220 -7.84 -5.08 -3.19
C PHE A 220 -6.79 -6.19 -3.18
N VAL A 221 -5.58 -5.85 -3.62
CA VAL A 221 -4.46 -6.81 -3.71
C VAL A 221 -4.03 -7.24 -2.31
N LEU A 222 -3.88 -6.30 -1.38
CA LEU A 222 -3.50 -6.61 0.00
C LEU A 222 -4.58 -7.41 0.73
N SER A 223 -5.86 -7.12 0.48
CA SER A 223 -6.96 -7.91 1.04
C SER A 223 -6.98 -9.32 0.49
N ASN A 224 -6.75 -9.48 -0.82
CA ASN A 224 -6.62 -10.81 -1.42
C ASN A 224 -5.47 -11.60 -0.79
N CYS A 225 -4.33 -10.95 -0.50
CA CYS A 225 -3.21 -11.59 0.20
C CYS A 225 -3.65 -12.09 1.59
N VAL A 226 -4.18 -11.19 2.43
CA VAL A 226 -4.57 -11.53 3.81
C VAL A 226 -5.68 -12.58 3.85
N ASN A 227 -6.74 -12.42 3.05
CA ASN A 227 -7.86 -13.36 3.00
C ASN A 227 -7.43 -14.73 2.45
N SER A 228 -6.41 -14.77 1.58
CA SER A 228 -5.81 -16.01 1.08
C SER A 228 -4.76 -16.62 2.04
N GLY A 229 -4.45 -15.96 3.17
CA GLY A 229 -3.43 -16.42 4.13
C GLY A 229 -1.98 -16.06 3.76
N PHE A 230 -1.75 -15.22 2.75
CA PHE A 230 -0.43 -14.74 2.34
C PHE A 230 -0.09 -13.50 3.15
N LYS A 231 0.53 -13.70 4.31
CA LYS A 231 0.78 -12.64 5.29
C LYS A 231 2.21 -12.10 5.29
N ARG A 232 3.05 -12.51 4.35
CA ARG A 232 4.43 -12.05 4.20
C ARG A 232 4.55 -11.29 2.89
N VAL A 233 4.34 -9.99 2.95
CA VAL A 233 4.13 -9.16 1.77
C VAL A 233 5.13 -8.00 1.74
N GLY A 234 5.87 -7.87 0.65
CA GLY A 234 6.69 -6.70 0.33
C GLY A 234 6.02 -5.83 -0.73
N VAL A 235 5.69 -4.58 -0.39
CA VAL A 235 5.10 -3.59 -1.30
C VAL A 235 6.20 -2.73 -1.90
N MET A 236 6.54 -2.98 -3.16
CA MET A 236 7.64 -2.33 -3.86
C MET A 236 7.19 -1.01 -4.47
N THR A 237 7.75 0.10 -4.01
CA THR A 237 7.34 1.44 -4.44
C THR A 237 8.49 2.19 -5.13
N GLN A 238 8.16 3.13 -6.02
CA GLN A 238 9.16 3.90 -6.76
C GLN A 238 8.77 5.38 -6.86
N TYR A 239 7.81 5.73 -7.71
CA TYR A 239 7.43 7.12 -7.95
C TYR A 239 6.28 7.58 -7.04
N LYS A 240 6.36 8.83 -6.56
CA LYS A 240 5.25 9.53 -5.86
C LYS A 240 4.61 8.69 -4.73
N ALA A 241 5.46 7.95 -4.01
CA ALA A 241 5.02 6.88 -3.12
C ALA A 241 4.59 7.36 -1.73
N HIS A 242 4.95 8.57 -1.30
CA HIS A 242 4.74 9.03 0.09
C HIS A 242 3.32 8.76 0.62
N SER A 243 2.28 9.15 -0.13
CA SER A 243 0.89 8.91 0.28
C SER A 243 0.50 7.42 0.32
N LEU A 244 1.15 6.57 -0.49
CA LEU A 244 0.98 5.12 -0.50
C LEU A 244 1.66 4.51 0.73
N ILE A 245 2.89 4.92 1.03
CA ILE A 245 3.68 4.46 2.17
C ILE A 245 2.90 4.74 3.46
N GLN A 246 2.44 5.96 3.65
CA GLN A 246 1.59 6.32 4.80
C GLN A 246 0.31 5.50 4.87
N HIS A 247 -0.30 5.18 3.74
CA HIS A 247 -1.52 4.36 3.73
C HIS A 247 -1.27 2.95 4.22
N VAL A 248 -0.20 2.31 3.74
CA VAL A 248 0.20 0.97 4.17
C VAL A 248 0.60 0.96 5.64
N GLN A 249 1.49 1.87 6.05
CA GLN A 249 1.95 1.97 7.45
C GLN A 249 0.83 2.20 8.45
N HIS A 250 -0.21 2.96 8.07
CA HIS A 250 -1.31 3.25 8.99
C HIS A 250 -2.45 2.23 8.92
N GLY A 251 -2.76 1.71 7.73
CA GLY A 251 -3.93 0.85 7.49
C GLY A 251 -3.67 -0.64 7.52
N TRP A 252 -2.41 -1.05 7.37
CA TRP A 252 -2.01 -2.45 7.20
C TRP A 252 -1.00 -2.92 8.26
N ASN A 253 -1.08 -2.34 9.47
CA ASN A 253 -0.15 -2.59 10.58
C ASN A 253 -0.71 -3.55 11.66
N PHE A 254 -1.75 -4.30 11.36
CA PHE A 254 -2.41 -5.21 12.31
C PHE A 254 -1.79 -6.62 12.33
N LEU A 255 -0.85 -6.90 11.43
CA LEU A 255 -0.09 -8.15 11.40
C LEU A 255 1.07 -8.12 12.40
N SER A 256 1.40 -9.28 12.97
CA SER A 256 2.45 -9.39 13.99
C SER A 256 3.75 -9.96 13.42
N HIS A 257 4.81 -9.14 13.44
CA HIS A 257 6.15 -9.58 13.06
C HIS A 257 6.65 -10.78 13.90
N GLY A 258 6.21 -10.90 15.17
CA GLY A 258 6.55 -12.04 16.03
C GLY A 258 5.99 -13.38 15.53
N LEU A 259 4.93 -13.34 14.72
CA LEU A 259 4.37 -14.51 14.04
C LEU A 259 4.92 -14.68 12.61
N ASN A 260 5.95 -13.91 12.24
CA ASN A 260 6.46 -13.80 10.87
C ASN A 260 5.37 -13.35 9.88
N GLU A 261 4.47 -12.46 10.31
CA GLU A 261 3.39 -11.88 9.51
C GLU A 261 3.62 -10.36 9.39
N PHE A 262 3.70 -9.84 8.17
CA PHE A 262 3.97 -8.43 7.92
C PHE A 262 3.59 -7.99 6.49
N ILE A 263 3.28 -6.71 6.36
CA ILE A 263 3.17 -6.01 5.08
C ILE A 263 4.16 -4.84 5.13
N ASP A 264 5.33 -5.04 4.54
CA ASP A 264 6.42 -4.07 4.56
C ASP A 264 6.50 -3.30 3.26
N VAL A 265 6.74 -1.99 3.36
CA VAL A 265 7.02 -1.16 2.20
C VAL A 265 8.51 -1.25 1.87
N ILE A 266 8.80 -1.61 0.63
CA ILE A 266 10.16 -1.65 0.06
C ILE A 266 10.28 -0.47 -0.92
N PRO A 267 10.81 0.69 -0.50
CA PRO A 267 11.06 1.79 -1.40
C PRO A 267 12.19 1.46 -2.37
N ALA A 268 12.19 2.09 -3.54
CA ALA A 268 13.34 2.05 -4.44
C ALA A 268 14.59 2.58 -3.75
N GLN A 269 15.65 1.77 -3.76
CA GLN A 269 16.93 2.07 -3.12
C GLN A 269 18.04 2.02 -4.18
N GLN A 270 18.92 3.00 -4.20
CA GLN A 270 20.11 3.01 -5.06
C GLN A 270 21.22 2.15 -4.42
N ARG A 271 21.00 0.83 -4.32
CA ARG A 271 21.93 -0.10 -3.64
C ARG A 271 22.97 -0.71 -4.57
N LEU A 272 22.52 -1.21 -5.72
CA LEU A 272 23.40 -1.87 -6.69
C LEU A 272 24.00 -0.88 -7.69
N ASN A 273 23.25 0.17 -8.03
CA ASN A 273 23.64 1.25 -8.95
C ASN A 273 22.96 2.57 -8.53
N ASP A 274 23.47 3.71 -9.00
CA ASP A 274 22.83 5.04 -8.84
C ASP A 274 21.50 5.18 -9.62
N ALA A 275 21.01 4.11 -10.24
CA ALA A 275 19.80 4.10 -11.04
C ALA A 275 18.58 3.65 -10.19
N TRP A 276 17.44 4.30 -10.42
CA TRP A 276 16.13 3.77 -10.02
C TRP A 276 15.86 2.41 -10.70
N TYR A 277 14.80 1.70 -10.28
CA TYR A 277 14.37 0.48 -10.96
C TYR A 277 14.20 0.72 -12.47
N GLN A 278 14.94 -0.04 -13.27
CA GLN A 278 14.94 0.02 -14.73
C GLN A 278 13.69 -0.63 -15.32
N GLY A 279 13.15 -1.62 -14.63
CA GLY A 279 11.93 -2.34 -14.98
C GLY A 279 11.36 -3.13 -13.81
N THR A 280 10.28 -3.87 -14.06
CA THR A 280 9.59 -4.65 -13.02
C THR A 280 10.42 -5.82 -12.50
N ALA A 281 11.25 -6.44 -13.34
CA ALA A 281 12.16 -7.51 -12.94
C ALA A 281 13.37 -6.95 -12.17
N ASP A 282 13.93 -5.82 -12.64
CA ASP A 282 15.02 -5.13 -11.93
C ASP A 282 14.60 -4.70 -10.52
N ALA A 283 13.35 -4.27 -10.32
CA ALA A 283 12.83 -3.96 -9.00
C ALA A 283 13.01 -5.15 -8.04
N VAL A 284 12.62 -6.36 -8.46
CA VAL A 284 12.79 -7.57 -7.65
C VAL A 284 14.27 -7.94 -7.49
N TYR A 285 15.06 -7.83 -8.57
CA TYR A 285 16.49 -8.14 -8.56
C TYR A 285 17.27 -7.31 -7.53
N GLN A 286 17.03 -5.99 -7.49
CA GLN A 286 17.70 -5.09 -6.54
C GLN A 286 17.39 -5.38 -5.07
N ASN A 287 16.30 -6.11 -4.79
CA ASN A 287 15.85 -6.45 -3.44
C ASN A 287 15.92 -7.96 -3.16
N LEU A 288 16.72 -8.70 -3.93
CA LEU A 288 16.89 -10.14 -3.74
C LEU A 288 17.44 -10.50 -2.36
N ASP A 289 18.20 -9.62 -1.71
CA ASP A 289 18.66 -9.80 -0.34
C ASP A 289 17.49 -9.89 0.64
N ILE A 290 16.49 -9.02 0.51
CA ILE A 290 15.26 -9.01 1.33
C ILE A 290 14.45 -10.28 1.06
N VAL A 291 14.30 -10.67 -0.21
CA VAL A 291 13.55 -11.87 -0.59
C VAL A 291 14.25 -13.13 -0.06
N ARG A 292 15.59 -13.23 -0.20
CA ARG A 292 16.38 -14.38 0.28
C ARG A 292 16.41 -14.48 1.79
N LYS A 293 16.47 -13.36 2.52
CA LYS A 293 16.42 -13.35 3.99
C LYS A 293 15.12 -13.97 4.52
N ASN A 294 14.05 -13.86 3.73
CA ASN A 294 12.77 -14.47 4.03
C ASN A 294 12.71 -15.99 3.72
N ALA A 295 13.73 -16.57 3.08
CA ALA A 295 13.81 -17.99 2.75
C ALA A 295 12.48 -18.62 2.23
N PRO A 296 11.82 -18.03 1.21
CA PRO A 296 10.59 -18.60 0.68
C PRO A 296 10.85 -19.80 -0.23
N ASP A 297 9.90 -20.73 -0.29
CA ASP A 297 9.85 -21.78 -1.31
C ASP A 297 9.26 -21.25 -2.63
N TYR A 298 8.27 -20.36 -2.51
CA TYR A 298 7.55 -19.75 -3.62
C TYR A 298 7.55 -18.23 -3.52
N VAL A 299 7.54 -17.56 -4.67
CA VAL A 299 7.38 -16.11 -4.74
C VAL A 299 6.16 -15.77 -5.57
N LEU A 300 5.22 -15.03 -4.97
CA LEU A 300 4.02 -14.52 -5.62
C LEU A 300 4.23 -13.06 -6.02
N ILE A 301 4.25 -12.76 -7.31
CA ILE A 301 4.37 -11.39 -7.85
C ILE A 301 2.98 -10.88 -8.23
N LEU A 302 2.61 -9.70 -7.74
CA LEU A 302 1.30 -9.07 -7.96
C LEU A 302 1.46 -7.64 -8.48
N GLY A 303 0.67 -7.26 -9.49
CA GLY A 303 0.45 -5.84 -9.81
C GLY A 303 -0.42 -5.16 -8.75
N GLY A 304 0.04 -4.03 -8.20
CA GLY A 304 -0.65 -3.29 -7.13
C GLY A 304 -1.76 -2.35 -7.60
N ASP A 305 -2.13 -2.38 -8.89
CA ASP A 305 -2.90 -1.34 -9.56
C ASP A 305 -4.13 -1.84 -10.34
N HIS A 306 -4.57 -3.07 -10.05
CA HIS A 306 -5.78 -3.70 -10.60
C HIS A 306 -6.85 -3.88 -9.51
N ILE A 307 -8.12 -3.92 -9.92
CA ILE A 307 -9.26 -4.12 -9.01
C ILE A 307 -9.90 -5.48 -9.30
N TYR A 308 -9.83 -6.38 -8.32
CA TYR A 308 -10.36 -7.75 -8.41
C TYR A 308 -10.39 -8.43 -7.03
N LYS A 309 -11.15 -9.53 -6.92
CA LYS A 309 -11.11 -10.46 -5.79
C LYS A 309 -10.64 -11.85 -6.26
N MET A 310 -9.58 -12.37 -5.65
CA MET A 310 -8.96 -13.65 -6.03
C MET A 310 -8.46 -14.41 -4.82
N ASP A 311 -8.73 -15.71 -4.77
CA ASP A 311 -8.14 -16.62 -3.81
C ASP A 311 -6.83 -17.20 -4.34
N TYR A 312 -5.70 -16.64 -3.89
CA TYR A 312 -4.37 -17.05 -4.35
C TYR A 312 -3.98 -18.46 -3.92
N ARG A 313 -4.67 -19.05 -2.94
CA ARG A 313 -4.43 -20.44 -2.53
C ARG A 313 -4.68 -21.41 -3.69
N LYS A 314 -5.72 -21.14 -4.48
CA LYS A 314 -6.08 -21.96 -5.65
C LYS A 314 -5.04 -21.83 -6.77
N LEU A 315 -4.50 -20.63 -6.96
CA LEU A 315 -3.41 -20.37 -7.90
C LEU A 315 -2.13 -21.13 -7.49
N LEU A 316 -1.76 -21.05 -6.21
CA LEU A 316 -0.58 -21.72 -5.67
C LEU A 316 -0.73 -23.24 -5.71
N ALA A 317 -1.92 -23.77 -5.36
CA ALA A 317 -2.23 -25.19 -5.48
C ALA A 317 -2.05 -25.71 -6.91
N ASP A 318 -2.51 -24.96 -7.91
CA ASP A 318 -2.34 -25.30 -9.33
C ASP A 318 -0.86 -25.27 -9.77
N HIS A 319 -0.09 -24.30 -9.28
CA HIS A 319 1.36 -24.20 -9.50
C HIS A 319 2.10 -25.45 -8.98
N VAL A 320 1.83 -25.83 -7.73
CA VAL A 320 2.45 -27.01 -7.09
C VAL A 320 2.02 -28.30 -7.75
N ALA A 321 0.72 -28.49 -8.02
CA ALA A 321 0.19 -29.71 -8.63
C ALA A 321 0.79 -29.99 -10.01
N ARG A 322 1.16 -28.94 -10.76
CA ARG A 322 1.78 -29.05 -12.08
C ARG A 322 3.30 -29.17 -12.04
N SER A 323 3.92 -29.02 -10.87
CA SER A 323 5.36 -28.85 -10.73
C SER A 323 5.88 -27.78 -11.70
N ALA A 324 5.14 -26.67 -11.79
CA ALA A 324 5.44 -25.57 -12.70
C ALA A 324 6.68 -24.81 -12.24
N ASP A 325 7.44 -24.25 -13.18
CA ASP A 325 8.51 -23.30 -12.86
C ASP A 325 7.95 -21.88 -12.71
N LEU A 326 6.91 -21.58 -13.50
CA LEU A 326 6.13 -20.35 -13.48
C LEU A 326 4.66 -20.66 -13.77
N THR A 327 3.75 -20.07 -12.97
CA THR A 327 2.31 -20.03 -13.27
C THR A 327 1.83 -18.59 -13.41
N ILE A 328 1.13 -18.27 -14.50
CA ILE A 328 0.62 -16.94 -14.80
C ILE A 328 -0.90 -16.95 -14.71
N ALA A 329 -1.50 -16.06 -13.91
CA ALA A 329 -2.95 -15.91 -13.91
C ALA A 329 -3.43 -15.16 -15.16
N CYS A 330 -4.45 -15.71 -15.83
CA CYS A 330 -4.96 -15.20 -17.08
C CYS A 330 -6.50 -15.09 -17.10
N ILE A 331 -7.00 -14.16 -17.90
CA ILE A 331 -8.42 -13.95 -18.15
C ILE A 331 -8.67 -13.85 -19.65
N ASP A 332 -9.82 -14.33 -20.14
CA ASP A 332 -10.23 -14.11 -21.52
C ASP A 332 -11.03 -12.81 -21.65
N MET A 333 -10.71 -11.99 -22.65
CA MET A 333 -11.37 -10.70 -22.86
C MET A 333 -11.58 -10.39 -24.34
N PRO A 334 -12.42 -9.41 -24.70
CA PRO A 334 -12.61 -9.00 -26.09
C PRO A 334 -11.29 -8.68 -26.79
N LEU A 335 -11.12 -9.17 -28.02
CA LEU A 335 -9.87 -9.04 -28.78
C LEU A 335 -9.46 -7.57 -28.96
N ALA A 336 -10.43 -6.66 -29.09
CA ALA A 336 -10.22 -5.23 -29.26
C ALA A 336 -9.50 -4.57 -28.06
N ASP A 337 -9.64 -5.12 -26.85
CA ASP A 337 -9.05 -4.57 -25.64
C ASP A 337 -7.70 -5.23 -25.28
N ALA A 338 -7.40 -6.37 -25.90
CA ALA A 338 -6.31 -7.26 -25.51
C ALA A 338 -4.90 -6.71 -25.78
N GLY A 339 -4.73 -5.84 -26.79
CA GLY A 339 -3.42 -5.30 -27.20
C GLY A 339 -2.72 -4.43 -26.15
N ARG A 340 -3.39 -4.13 -25.04
CA ARG A 340 -2.86 -3.35 -23.91
C ARG A 340 -2.20 -4.23 -22.84
N PHE A 341 -2.27 -5.55 -22.99
CA PHE A 341 -1.82 -6.56 -22.03
C PHE A 341 -0.87 -7.57 -22.68
N GLY A 342 -0.26 -8.43 -21.87
CA GLY A 342 0.45 -9.60 -22.37
C GLY A 342 -0.52 -10.65 -22.86
N VAL A 343 -0.49 -10.98 -24.15
CA VAL A 343 -1.36 -11.98 -24.78
C VAL A 343 -0.63 -13.30 -24.84
N MET A 344 -1.32 -14.39 -24.50
CA MET A 344 -0.72 -15.72 -24.45
C MET A 344 -1.52 -16.77 -25.23
N SER A 345 -0.81 -17.73 -25.79
CA SER A 345 -1.39 -18.95 -26.36
C SER A 345 -1.08 -20.14 -25.46
N VAL A 346 -2.02 -21.08 -25.37
CA VAL A 346 -1.92 -22.25 -24.50
C VAL A 346 -2.24 -23.54 -25.26
N ASP A 347 -1.61 -24.63 -24.84
CA ASP A 347 -1.96 -25.97 -25.31
C ASP A 347 -3.16 -26.57 -24.54
N LYS A 348 -3.52 -27.82 -24.84
CA LYS A 348 -4.63 -28.55 -24.19
C LYS A 348 -4.45 -28.74 -22.68
N ASN A 349 -3.21 -28.69 -22.20
CA ASN A 349 -2.86 -28.84 -20.80
C ASN A 349 -2.66 -27.48 -20.12
N TRP A 350 -3.04 -26.36 -20.74
CA TRP A 350 -2.79 -25.01 -20.22
C TRP A 350 -1.30 -24.67 -20.08
N LYS A 351 -0.41 -25.38 -20.78
CA LYS A 351 0.99 -24.96 -20.89
C LYS A 351 1.04 -23.79 -21.87
N ILE A 352 1.75 -22.73 -21.50
CA ILE A 352 1.91 -21.56 -22.36
C ILE A 352 2.85 -21.92 -23.50
N THR A 353 2.42 -21.72 -24.74
CA THR A 353 3.19 -22.02 -25.96
C THR A 353 3.77 -20.76 -26.60
N ASP A 354 3.12 -19.62 -26.40
CA ASP A 354 3.58 -18.33 -26.91
C ASP A 354 3.11 -17.21 -25.97
N PHE A 355 3.91 -16.14 -25.85
CA PHE A 355 3.59 -14.96 -25.06
C PHE A 355 4.12 -13.71 -25.74
N GLN A 356 3.25 -12.72 -25.92
CA GLN A 356 3.56 -11.45 -26.56
C GLN A 356 3.10 -10.30 -25.65
N GLU A 357 4.04 -9.47 -25.21
CA GLU A 357 3.73 -8.30 -24.39
C GLU A 357 3.19 -7.16 -25.27
N LYS A 358 1.93 -6.76 -25.03
CA LYS A 358 1.27 -5.61 -25.68
C LYS A 358 1.37 -5.64 -27.22
N PRO A 359 0.93 -6.73 -27.89
CA PRO A 359 1.01 -6.83 -29.33
C PRO A 359 0.01 -5.87 -30.00
N GLU A 360 0.41 -5.26 -31.12
CA GLU A 360 -0.49 -4.46 -31.97
C GLU A 360 -1.62 -5.32 -32.56
N HIS A 361 -1.33 -6.60 -32.82
CA HIS A 361 -2.26 -7.59 -33.35
C HIS A 361 -2.35 -8.80 -32.41
N PRO A 362 -3.21 -8.74 -31.38
CA PRO A 362 -3.43 -9.84 -30.44
C PRO A 362 -3.84 -11.13 -31.15
N VAL A 363 -3.26 -12.25 -30.72
CA VAL A 363 -3.65 -13.59 -31.20
C VAL A 363 -4.94 -14.01 -30.50
N PRO A 364 -6.01 -14.38 -31.23
CA PRO A 364 -7.25 -14.83 -30.62
C PRO A 364 -7.13 -16.24 -30.03
N ILE A 365 -8.02 -16.58 -29.11
CA ILE A 365 -8.13 -17.93 -28.56
C ILE A 365 -8.61 -18.87 -29.68
N PRO A 366 -8.04 -20.09 -29.82
CA PRO A 366 -8.54 -21.07 -30.78
C PRO A 366 -10.04 -21.30 -30.65
N ASN A 367 -10.76 -21.22 -31.78
CA ASN A 367 -12.23 -21.32 -31.87
C ASN A 367 -13.04 -20.18 -31.22
N ARG A 368 -12.41 -19.09 -30.76
CA ARG A 368 -13.08 -17.88 -30.26
C ARG A 368 -12.40 -16.62 -30.85
N PRO A 369 -12.68 -16.28 -32.12
CA PRO A 369 -11.96 -15.24 -32.86
C PRO A 369 -12.17 -13.83 -32.30
N ASP A 370 -13.20 -13.63 -31.47
CA ASP A 370 -13.57 -12.37 -30.83
C ASP A 370 -12.88 -12.15 -29.46
N ARG A 371 -12.10 -13.12 -28.98
CA ARG A 371 -11.47 -13.07 -27.65
C ARG A 371 -10.01 -13.46 -27.66
N ALA A 372 -9.24 -12.89 -26.75
CA ALA A 372 -7.86 -13.24 -26.48
C ALA A 372 -7.66 -13.61 -25.01
N LEU A 373 -6.68 -14.48 -24.74
CA LEU A 373 -6.27 -14.83 -23.39
C LEU A 373 -5.14 -13.90 -22.96
N VAL A 374 -5.37 -13.13 -21.90
CA VAL A 374 -4.43 -12.10 -21.44
C VAL A 374 -3.91 -12.37 -20.04
N SER A 375 -2.66 -11.98 -19.80
CA SER A 375 -2.01 -11.99 -18.50
C SER A 375 -2.58 -10.89 -17.62
N MET A 376 -2.83 -11.23 -16.35
CA MET A 376 -3.28 -10.26 -15.34
C MET A 376 -2.12 -9.57 -14.61
N GLY A 377 -0.87 -9.93 -14.92
CA GLY A 377 0.30 -9.46 -14.17
C GLY A 377 0.40 -10.10 -12.78
N ILE A 378 -0.03 -11.35 -12.66
CA ILE A 378 0.00 -12.15 -11.42
C ILE A 378 0.80 -13.43 -11.72
N TYR A 379 1.91 -13.62 -11.02
CA TYR A 379 2.88 -14.67 -11.31
C TYR A 379 3.24 -15.44 -10.05
N VAL A 380 3.30 -16.77 -10.14
CA VAL A 380 3.88 -17.63 -9.10
C VAL A 380 5.12 -18.29 -9.64
N PHE A 381 6.23 -18.15 -8.90
CA PHE A 381 7.50 -18.78 -9.22
C PHE A 381 7.95 -19.68 -8.08
N ASN A 382 8.69 -20.75 -8.41
CA ASN A 382 9.62 -21.35 -7.46
C ASN A 382 10.72 -20.33 -7.13
N ALA A 383 11.03 -20.12 -5.85
CA ALA A 383 11.94 -19.05 -5.43
C ALA A 383 13.35 -19.20 -6.03
N GLY A 384 13.94 -20.41 -5.97
CA GLY A 384 15.25 -20.68 -6.54
C GLY A 384 15.31 -20.37 -8.05
N PHE A 385 14.28 -20.81 -8.78
CA PHE A 385 14.16 -20.53 -10.22
C PHE A 385 14.08 -19.04 -10.51
N LEU A 386 13.28 -18.29 -9.74
CA LEU A 386 13.18 -16.83 -9.88
C LEU A 386 14.54 -16.14 -9.65
N PHE A 387 15.31 -16.59 -8.67
CA PHE A 387 16.62 -15.99 -8.38
C PHE A 387 17.61 -16.18 -9.53
N ASP A 388 17.63 -17.37 -10.12
CA ASP A 388 18.52 -17.68 -11.24
C ASP A 388 18.18 -16.85 -12.47
N ILE A 389 16.89 -16.73 -12.81
CA ILE A 389 16.47 -15.98 -14.00
C ILE A 389 16.72 -14.47 -13.84
N LEU A 390 16.52 -13.92 -12.64
CA LEU A 390 16.77 -12.49 -12.39
C LEU A 390 18.27 -12.18 -12.43
N ALA A 391 19.11 -13.07 -11.90
CA ALA A 391 20.56 -12.92 -11.99
C ALA A 391 21.08 -12.99 -13.43
N GLN A 392 20.49 -13.85 -14.27
CA GLN A 392 20.80 -13.92 -15.70
C GLN A 392 20.34 -12.67 -16.43
N ASP A 393 19.12 -12.20 -16.17
CA ASP A 393 18.57 -11.00 -16.81
C ASP A 393 19.36 -9.74 -16.46
N ALA A 394 19.79 -9.59 -15.20
CA ALA A 394 20.59 -8.45 -14.75
C ALA A 394 21.96 -8.33 -15.46
N GLN A 395 22.49 -9.43 -16.00
CA GLN A 395 23.74 -9.44 -16.77
C GLN A 395 23.50 -9.17 -18.26
N ASN A 396 22.25 -9.15 -18.72
CA ASN A 396 21.90 -8.95 -20.11
C ASN A 396 21.67 -7.46 -20.43
N CYS A 397 22.69 -6.81 -21.01
CA CYS A 397 22.61 -5.41 -21.41
C CYS A 397 21.55 -5.10 -22.49
N ALA A 398 21.00 -6.11 -23.17
CA ALA A 398 19.94 -5.93 -24.15
C ALA A 398 18.53 -6.02 -23.56
N SER A 399 18.40 -6.42 -22.29
CA SER A 399 17.12 -6.53 -21.60
C SER A 399 16.58 -5.16 -21.21
N SER A 400 15.25 -5.01 -21.23
CA SER A 400 14.58 -3.88 -20.57
C SER A 400 14.26 -4.15 -19.09
N HIS A 401 14.70 -5.29 -18.58
CA HIS A 401 14.52 -5.75 -17.20
C HIS A 401 13.06 -5.77 -16.74
N ASP A 402 12.16 -6.20 -17.63
CA ASP A 402 10.73 -6.32 -17.37
C ASP A 402 10.23 -7.77 -17.46
N PHE A 403 9.31 -8.14 -16.55
CA PHE A 403 8.75 -9.50 -16.54
C PHE A 403 8.05 -9.86 -17.86
N GLY A 404 7.23 -8.96 -18.40
CA GLY A 404 6.43 -9.22 -19.59
C GLY A 404 7.24 -9.15 -20.87
N LYS A 405 8.14 -8.17 -20.99
CA LYS A 405 8.92 -7.97 -22.23
C LYS A 405 10.11 -8.91 -22.37
N ASP A 406 10.79 -9.21 -21.26
CA ASP A 406 12.08 -9.88 -21.32
C ASP A 406 12.01 -11.30 -20.76
N LEU A 407 11.58 -11.45 -19.50
CA LEU A 407 11.65 -12.74 -18.80
C LEU A 407 10.66 -13.75 -19.38
N ILE A 408 9.35 -13.47 -19.32
CA ILE A 408 8.31 -14.44 -19.69
C ILE A 408 8.48 -14.99 -21.12
N PRO A 409 8.74 -14.16 -22.16
CA PRO A 409 8.97 -14.66 -23.52
C PRO A 409 10.14 -15.64 -23.62
N CYS A 410 11.19 -15.47 -22.81
CA CYS A 410 12.31 -16.40 -22.75
C CYS A 410 11.94 -17.68 -22.02
N LEU A 411 11.22 -17.58 -20.89
CA LEU A 411 10.81 -18.73 -20.08
C LEU A 411 9.80 -19.63 -20.79
N VAL A 412 8.92 -19.08 -21.61
CA VAL A 412 7.94 -19.88 -22.38
C VAL A 412 8.63 -20.86 -23.33
N LYS A 413 9.84 -20.55 -23.81
CA LYS A 413 10.60 -21.41 -24.75
C LYS A 413 11.29 -22.59 -24.07
N SER A 414 11.66 -22.46 -22.80
CA SER A 414 12.55 -23.41 -22.11
C SER A 414 11.98 -24.01 -20.81
N GLY A 415 11.04 -23.32 -20.17
CA GLY A 415 10.51 -23.67 -18.84
C GLY A 415 9.15 -24.37 -18.85
N ARG A 416 8.75 -24.88 -17.68
CA ARG A 416 7.39 -25.37 -17.42
C ARG A 416 6.50 -24.20 -17.00
N VAL A 417 6.11 -23.42 -18.00
CA VAL A 417 5.24 -22.24 -17.81
C VAL A 417 3.78 -22.62 -18.08
N PHE A 418 2.91 -22.37 -17.10
CA PHE A 418 1.48 -22.70 -17.19
C PHE A 418 0.60 -21.48 -16.96
N ALA A 419 -0.56 -21.48 -17.62
CA ALA A 419 -1.61 -20.50 -17.41
C ALA A 419 -2.63 -21.01 -16.39
N HIS A 420 -2.99 -20.15 -15.42
CA HIS A 420 -4.04 -20.37 -14.45
C HIS A 420 -5.23 -19.49 -14.77
N ARG A 421 -6.42 -20.08 -14.94
CA ARG A 421 -7.62 -19.30 -15.28
C ARG A 421 -8.12 -18.54 -14.06
N PHE A 422 -8.31 -17.23 -14.20
CA PHE A 422 -8.86 -16.40 -13.15
C PHE A 422 -10.24 -16.87 -12.70
N THR A 423 -11.08 -17.37 -13.62
CA THR A 423 -12.40 -17.93 -13.28
C THR A 423 -12.35 -19.08 -12.28
N ASP A 424 -11.25 -19.83 -12.20
CA ASP A 424 -11.10 -20.93 -11.24
C ASP A 424 -10.81 -20.42 -9.81
N SER A 425 -10.29 -19.20 -9.67
CA SER A 425 -9.85 -18.58 -8.41
C SER A 425 -10.53 -17.26 -8.06
N CYS A 426 -11.37 -16.73 -8.93
CA CYS A 426 -12.16 -15.52 -8.69
C CYS A 426 -13.16 -15.77 -7.56
N VAL A 427 -13.37 -14.73 -6.74
CA VAL A 427 -14.28 -14.76 -5.60
C VAL A 427 -15.50 -13.89 -5.90
N ASN A 428 -16.69 -14.41 -5.60
CA ASN A 428 -17.99 -13.75 -5.76
C ASN A 428 -18.28 -13.22 -7.17
N MET A 429 -18.20 -14.11 -8.16
CA MET A 429 -18.65 -13.81 -9.51
C MET A 429 -20.16 -13.55 -9.52
N VAL A 430 -20.58 -12.46 -10.17
CA VAL A 430 -21.98 -12.17 -10.48
C VAL A 430 -22.25 -12.71 -11.89
N ASP A 431 -23.34 -13.45 -12.07
CA ASP A 431 -23.71 -14.07 -13.35
C ASP A 431 -22.61 -14.95 -13.98
N ASN A 432 -21.78 -15.59 -13.14
CA ASN A 432 -20.59 -16.35 -13.54
C ASN A 432 -19.52 -15.55 -14.31
N GLU A 433 -19.56 -14.22 -14.24
CA GLU A 433 -18.54 -13.37 -14.84
C GLU A 433 -17.51 -12.91 -13.79
N PRO A 434 -16.20 -13.10 -14.06
CA PRO A 434 -15.16 -12.62 -13.16
C PRO A 434 -15.00 -11.11 -13.24
N TYR A 435 -14.99 -10.43 -12.08
CA TYR A 435 -14.73 -9.00 -12.03
C TYR A 435 -13.23 -8.71 -11.96
N TRP A 436 -12.70 -8.13 -13.04
CA TRP A 436 -11.35 -7.59 -13.09
C TRP A 436 -11.35 -6.29 -13.90
N ARG A 437 -10.67 -5.26 -13.37
CA ARG A 437 -10.50 -3.96 -14.05
C ARG A 437 -9.05 -3.48 -13.94
N ASP A 438 -8.42 -3.22 -15.10
CA ASP A 438 -7.26 -2.32 -15.18
C ASP A 438 -7.76 -0.87 -15.24
N VAL A 439 -7.72 -0.19 -14.09
CA VAL A 439 -8.04 1.24 -13.96
C VAL A 439 -6.89 2.12 -14.46
N GLY A 440 -6.40 1.81 -15.66
CA GLY A 440 -5.25 2.43 -16.30
C GLY A 440 -5.54 3.71 -17.07
N THR A 441 -6.79 4.14 -17.25
CA THR A 441 -7.17 5.44 -17.84
C THR A 441 -8.25 6.11 -17.00
N VAL A 442 -8.50 7.40 -17.25
CA VAL A 442 -9.53 8.17 -16.55
C VAL A 442 -10.91 7.55 -16.77
N GLU A 443 -11.18 7.10 -17.99
CA GLU A 443 -12.43 6.43 -18.36
C GLU A 443 -12.59 5.12 -17.60
N SER A 444 -11.60 4.21 -17.64
CA SER A 444 -11.72 2.93 -16.94
C SER A 444 -11.78 3.09 -15.42
N TYR A 445 -11.14 4.14 -14.87
CA TYR A 445 -11.29 4.52 -13.46
C TYR A 445 -12.72 5.01 -13.13
N TRP A 446 -13.29 5.85 -13.98
CA TRP A 446 -14.66 6.35 -13.80
C TRP A 446 -15.66 5.21 -13.91
N ASP A 447 -15.58 4.41 -14.98
CA ASP A 447 -16.46 3.25 -15.23
C ASP A 447 -16.42 2.29 -14.05
N ALA A 448 -15.22 1.92 -13.56
CA ALA A 448 -15.08 1.00 -12.43
C ALA A 448 -15.68 1.54 -11.11
N ASN A 449 -15.69 2.86 -10.87
CA ASN A 449 -16.38 3.42 -9.71
C ASN A 449 -17.91 3.48 -9.93
N MET A 450 -18.35 3.74 -11.17
CA MET A 450 -19.78 3.77 -11.51
C MET A 450 -20.41 2.38 -11.57
N ASP A 451 -19.61 1.32 -11.77
CA ASP A 451 -20.05 -0.07 -11.61
C ASP A 451 -20.60 -0.35 -10.19
N LEU A 452 -20.13 0.39 -9.17
CA LEU A 452 -20.50 0.19 -7.76
C LEU A 452 -21.88 0.75 -7.37
N ILE A 453 -22.41 1.69 -8.15
CA ILE A 453 -23.71 2.34 -7.90
C ILE A 453 -24.86 1.68 -8.68
N GLN A 454 -24.57 0.62 -9.43
CA GLN A 454 -25.59 -0.20 -10.08
C GLN A 454 -26.45 -0.93 -9.04
N VAL A 455 -27.68 -1.28 -9.42
CA VAL A 455 -28.60 -2.03 -8.54
C VAL A 455 -28.00 -3.38 -8.14
N VAL A 456 -27.36 -4.06 -9.09
CA VAL A 456 -26.58 -5.28 -8.86
C VAL A 456 -25.16 -4.98 -9.37
N PRO A 457 -24.23 -4.54 -8.49
CA PRO A 457 -22.87 -4.22 -8.90
C PRO A 457 -22.10 -5.50 -9.21
N ALA A 458 -21.35 -5.50 -10.32
CA ALA A 458 -20.50 -6.63 -10.70
C ALA A 458 -19.36 -6.88 -9.69
N LEU A 459 -18.97 -5.84 -8.93
CA LEU A 459 -18.08 -5.95 -7.78
C LEU A 459 -18.88 -5.81 -6.48
N ASN A 460 -19.09 -6.93 -5.79
CA ASN A 460 -19.77 -6.93 -4.50
C ASN A 460 -18.83 -6.51 -3.36
N LEU A 461 -19.01 -5.29 -2.84
CA LEU A 461 -18.30 -4.79 -1.65
C LEU A 461 -19.04 -5.07 -0.31
N TYR A 462 -20.24 -5.63 -0.37
CA TYR A 462 -21.07 -5.99 0.80
C TYR A 462 -20.92 -7.48 1.18
N ASP A 463 -19.83 -8.10 0.73
CA ASP A 463 -19.52 -9.47 1.07
C ASP A 463 -18.62 -9.54 2.31
N ASP A 464 -19.12 -10.22 3.33
CA ASP A 464 -18.45 -10.43 4.61
C ASP A 464 -17.50 -11.65 4.58
N ASP A 465 -17.64 -12.57 3.62
CA ASP A 465 -16.77 -13.74 3.49
C ASP A 465 -15.41 -13.39 2.87
N TRP A 466 -15.37 -12.37 2.02
CA TRP A 466 -14.17 -11.82 1.40
C TRP A 466 -14.13 -10.28 1.49
N PRO A 467 -13.93 -9.74 2.71
CA PRO A 467 -13.94 -8.31 2.94
C PRO A 467 -12.72 -7.64 2.28
N ILE A 468 -12.90 -6.40 1.85
CA ILE A 468 -11.78 -5.54 1.42
C ILE A 468 -11.40 -4.64 2.58
N TRP A 469 -10.26 -4.93 3.19
CA TRP A 469 -9.68 -4.17 4.29
C TRP A 469 -9.06 -2.88 3.78
N SER A 470 -9.06 -1.84 4.61
CA SER A 470 -8.38 -0.57 4.32
C SER A 470 -8.12 0.17 5.63
N ASN A 471 -7.48 1.34 5.53
CA ASN A 471 -7.19 2.20 6.65
C ASN A 471 -8.48 2.75 7.30
N ALA A 472 -8.89 2.13 8.41
CA ALA A 472 -10.10 2.48 9.16
C ALA A 472 -9.86 3.53 10.26
N ARG A 473 -8.71 4.23 10.29
CA ARG A 473 -8.27 5.04 11.45
C ARG A 473 -9.14 6.24 11.82
N HIS A 474 -10.12 6.61 11.03
CA HIS A 474 -11.03 7.69 11.42
C HIS A 474 -12.43 7.13 11.55
N HIS A 475 -12.90 7.02 12.80
CA HIS A 475 -14.33 7.02 13.08
C HIS A 475 -14.88 8.36 12.61
N LEU A 476 -15.32 8.41 11.36
CA LEU A 476 -15.99 9.57 10.81
C LEU A 476 -17.46 9.53 11.23
N PRO A 477 -18.10 10.70 11.43
CA PRO A 477 -19.52 10.72 11.72
C PRO A 477 -20.30 10.14 10.53
N PRO A 478 -21.54 9.67 10.75
CA PRO A 478 -22.40 9.22 9.66
C PRO A 478 -22.61 10.30 8.60
N ALA A 479 -22.95 9.88 7.39
CA ALA A 479 -23.39 10.79 6.34
C ALA A 479 -24.61 11.59 6.81
N LYS A 480 -24.57 12.91 6.64
CA LYS A 480 -25.64 13.82 7.09
C LYS A 480 -26.35 14.43 5.89
N PHE A 481 -27.68 14.27 5.85
CA PHE A 481 -28.56 14.92 4.89
C PHE A 481 -29.44 15.92 5.64
N VAL A 482 -29.53 17.16 5.15
CA VAL A 482 -30.31 18.22 5.80
C VAL A 482 -31.15 19.00 4.80
N PHE A 483 -32.21 19.60 5.33
CA PHE A 483 -33.30 20.31 4.64
C PHE A 483 -34.27 19.38 3.90
N ASP A 484 -35.55 19.73 3.96
CA ASP A 484 -36.68 19.01 3.36
C ASP A 484 -37.75 19.99 2.81
N ASP A 485 -37.31 21.17 2.36
CA ASP A 485 -38.20 22.16 1.77
C ASP A 485 -38.38 21.91 0.27
N ASN A 486 -39.49 22.37 -0.30
CA ASN A 486 -39.76 22.24 -1.73
C ASN A 486 -38.64 22.91 -2.57
N GLY A 487 -37.88 22.11 -3.30
CA GLY A 487 -36.76 22.57 -4.11
C GLY A 487 -35.45 22.80 -3.34
N TYR A 488 -35.43 22.56 -2.03
CA TYR A 488 -34.25 22.71 -1.17
C TYR A 488 -34.18 21.52 -0.18
N ARG A 489 -33.72 20.38 -0.70
CA ARG A 489 -33.65 19.11 0.02
C ARG A 489 -32.29 18.45 -0.18
N GLY A 490 -31.67 17.99 0.90
CA GLY A 490 -30.49 17.14 0.84
C GLY A 490 -30.88 15.69 0.54
N GLN A 491 -30.54 15.17 -0.63
CA GLN A 491 -30.95 13.83 -1.07
C GLN A 491 -29.93 13.17 -2.01
N ALA A 492 -29.94 11.84 -2.04
CA ALA A 492 -29.10 11.03 -2.94
C ALA A 492 -29.89 9.85 -3.54
N TRP A 493 -29.70 9.58 -4.83
CA TRP A 493 -30.32 8.42 -5.52
C TRP A 493 -29.30 7.65 -6.35
N ASN A 494 -29.38 6.32 -6.31
CA ASN A 494 -28.46 5.40 -6.99
C ASN A 494 -27.00 5.85 -6.79
N SER A 495 -26.63 6.15 -5.54
CA SER A 495 -25.39 6.83 -5.20
C SER A 495 -24.80 6.23 -3.94
N LEU A 496 -23.48 6.21 -3.85
CA LEU A 496 -22.76 5.84 -2.64
C LEU A 496 -22.28 7.11 -1.94
N VAL A 497 -22.73 7.31 -0.71
CA VAL A 497 -22.34 8.44 0.14
C VAL A 497 -21.68 7.90 1.39
N THR A 498 -20.41 8.26 1.55
CA THR A 498 -19.59 7.74 2.65
C THR A 498 -19.63 8.63 3.88
N ASP A 499 -18.95 8.20 4.93
CA ASP A 499 -18.88 8.85 6.23
C ASP A 499 -18.18 10.22 6.18
N GLY A 500 -18.58 11.08 7.12
CA GLY A 500 -18.16 12.48 7.17
C GLY A 500 -18.84 13.37 6.11
N CYS A 501 -19.61 12.82 5.17
CA CYS A 501 -20.28 13.61 4.15
C CYS A 501 -21.41 14.47 4.73
N ILE A 502 -21.59 15.67 4.17
CA ILE A 502 -22.74 16.53 4.45
C ILE A 502 -23.36 16.98 3.12
N VAL A 503 -24.59 16.56 2.86
CA VAL A 503 -25.39 16.98 1.70
C VAL A 503 -26.47 17.95 2.18
N SER A 504 -26.28 19.23 1.88
CA SER A 504 -27.01 20.33 2.49
C SER A 504 -27.90 21.03 1.47
N GLY A 505 -29.17 20.60 1.34
CA GLY A 505 -30.10 21.23 0.39
C GLY A 505 -29.72 20.99 -1.08
N ALA A 506 -29.08 19.86 -1.37
CA ALA A 506 -28.52 19.51 -2.67
C ALA A 506 -29.00 18.14 -3.16
N THR A 507 -29.00 17.96 -4.47
CA THR A 507 -29.38 16.70 -5.12
C THR A 507 -28.14 15.98 -5.67
N VAL A 508 -27.96 14.73 -5.24
CA VAL A 508 -26.90 13.83 -5.72
C VAL A 508 -27.54 12.64 -6.44
N ARG A 509 -27.12 12.35 -7.67
CA ARG A 509 -27.71 11.29 -8.48
C ARG A 509 -26.62 10.50 -9.18
N ARG A 510 -26.71 9.17 -9.21
CA ARG A 510 -25.74 8.31 -9.92
C ARG A 510 -24.29 8.71 -9.66
N SER A 511 -23.96 9.01 -8.40
CA SER A 511 -22.68 9.63 -8.05
C SER A 511 -22.06 8.96 -6.84
N LEU A 512 -20.76 9.17 -6.66
CA LEU A 512 -20.01 8.60 -5.55
C LEU A 512 -19.31 9.71 -4.77
N LEU A 513 -19.73 9.88 -3.52
CA LEU A 513 -19.13 10.86 -2.59
C LEU A 513 -18.20 10.13 -1.61
N PHE A 514 -16.91 10.41 -1.74
CA PHE A 514 -15.89 9.93 -0.84
C PHE A 514 -15.89 10.70 0.49
N SER A 515 -15.14 10.15 1.45
CA SER A 515 -15.20 10.57 2.85
C SER A 515 -15.00 12.08 3.04
N LYS A 516 -15.79 12.68 3.93
CA LYS A 516 -15.75 14.12 4.26
C LYS A 516 -16.11 15.09 3.12
N ALA A 517 -16.71 14.62 2.02
CA ALA A 517 -17.20 15.53 0.99
C ALA A 517 -18.35 16.41 1.50
N ARG A 518 -18.40 17.67 1.09
CA ARG A 518 -19.48 18.61 1.44
C ARG A 518 -20.16 19.12 0.20
N VAL A 519 -21.49 19.14 0.19
CA VAL A 519 -22.27 19.64 -0.94
C VAL A 519 -23.19 20.77 -0.49
N GLY A 520 -22.92 21.97 -1.00
CA GLY A 520 -23.66 23.21 -0.72
C GLY A 520 -25.05 23.26 -1.35
N GLY A 521 -25.84 24.22 -0.90
CA GLY A 521 -27.27 24.33 -1.23
C GLY A 521 -27.57 24.56 -2.69
N CYS A 522 -28.72 24.06 -3.15
CA CYS A 522 -29.18 24.22 -4.53
C CYS A 522 -28.24 23.63 -5.59
N SER A 523 -27.31 22.76 -5.19
CA SER A 523 -26.36 22.11 -6.10
C SER A 523 -26.91 20.78 -6.63
N TYR A 524 -26.54 20.44 -7.86
CA TYR A 524 -26.95 19.23 -8.57
C TYR A 524 -25.73 18.46 -9.08
N ILE A 525 -25.54 17.25 -8.56
CA ILE A 525 -24.39 16.39 -8.85
C ILE A 525 -24.89 15.11 -9.50
N GLU A 526 -24.51 14.87 -10.75
CA GLU A 526 -24.94 13.72 -11.54
C GLU A 526 -23.75 13.01 -12.18
N ASP A 527 -23.73 11.67 -12.20
CA ASP A 527 -22.71 10.88 -12.89
C ASP A 527 -21.27 11.21 -12.47
N SER A 528 -21.07 11.65 -11.22
CA SER A 528 -19.84 12.29 -10.80
C SER A 528 -19.19 11.57 -9.62
N ILE A 529 -17.86 11.68 -9.56
CA ILE A 529 -17.03 11.15 -8.49
C ILE A 529 -16.44 12.33 -7.73
N VAL A 530 -16.77 12.45 -6.45
CA VAL A 530 -16.27 13.52 -5.59
C VAL A 530 -15.29 12.90 -4.59
N LEU A 531 -14.00 13.10 -4.82
CA LEU A 531 -12.91 12.51 -4.02
C LEU A 531 -12.85 13.11 -2.60
N PRO A 532 -12.10 12.47 -1.66
CA PRO A 532 -12.14 12.84 -0.26
C PRO A 532 -11.91 14.32 0.03
N GLU A 533 -12.64 14.84 1.01
CA GLU A 533 -12.51 16.21 1.53
C GLU A 533 -12.83 17.34 0.51
N ALA A 534 -13.38 17.01 -0.66
CA ALA A 534 -13.82 18.04 -1.61
C ALA A 534 -15.04 18.82 -1.07
N ILE A 535 -15.08 20.12 -1.35
CA ILE A 535 -16.13 21.03 -0.93
C ILE A 535 -16.80 21.58 -2.19
N ILE A 536 -18.08 21.29 -2.34
CA ILE A 536 -18.90 21.81 -3.43
C ILE A 536 -19.68 23.01 -2.91
N GLY A 537 -19.53 24.16 -3.57
CA GLY A 537 -20.28 25.38 -3.29
C GLY A 537 -21.79 25.25 -3.53
N SER A 538 -22.49 26.35 -3.33
CA SER A 538 -23.94 26.46 -3.59
C SER A 538 -24.21 26.75 -5.06
N HIS A 539 -25.38 26.34 -5.57
CA HIS A 539 -25.80 26.54 -6.97
C HIS A 539 -24.85 25.93 -8.01
N VAL A 540 -24.13 24.88 -7.64
CA VAL A 540 -23.17 24.19 -8.51
C VAL A 540 -23.87 23.09 -9.30
N THR A 541 -23.52 22.93 -10.57
CA THR A 541 -23.97 21.78 -11.39
C THR A 541 -22.78 20.98 -11.90
N LEU A 542 -22.68 19.71 -11.52
CA LEU A 542 -21.65 18.79 -12.04
C LEU A 542 -22.31 17.62 -12.76
N LYS A 543 -21.86 17.32 -13.98
CA LYS A 543 -22.27 16.13 -14.74
C LYS A 543 -21.06 15.39 -15.31
N ARG A 544 -20.89 14.10 -15.02
CA ARG A 544 -19.74 13.32 -15.54
C ARG A 544 -18.38 13.93 -15.16
N VAL A 545 -18.27 14.37 -13.91
CA VAL A 545 -17.07 15.06 -13.38
C VAL A 545 -16.38 14.21 -12.33
N ILE A 546 -15.05 14.22 -12.35
CA ILE A 546 -14.22 13.75 -11.24
C ILE A 546 -13.64 14.99 -10.55
N VAL A 547 -14.09 15.25 -9.33
CA VAL A 547 -13.58 16.33 -8.47
C VAL A 547 -12.45 15.75 -7.63
N GLU A 548 -11.23 16.28 -7.78
CA GLU A 548 -10.06 15.79 -7.05
C GLU A 548 -10.16 16.09 -5.54
N LYS A 549 -9.35 15.38 -4.74
CA LYS A 549 -9.26 15.58 -3.29
C LYS A 549 -9.11 17.05 -2.92
N ARG A 550 -9.79 17.45 -1.85
CA ARG A 550 -9.68 18.78 -1.24
C ARG A 550 -9.98 19.97 -2.18
N CYS A 551 -10.53 19.72 -3.37
CA CYS A 551 -10.95 20.78 -4.27
C CYS A 551 -12.12 21.54 -3.67
N ARG A 552 -12.09 22.87 -3.78
CA ARG A 552 -13.20 23.75 -3.37
C ARG A 552 -13.89 24.28 -4.62
N ILE A 553 -14.97 23.64 -5.06
CA ILE A 553 -15.74 24.12 -6.20
C ILE A 553 -16.48 25.41 -5.80
N PRO A 554 -16.24 26.55 -6.48
CA PRO A 554 -16.88 27.81 -6.13
C PRO A 554 -18.38 27.80 -6.44
N ASP A 555 -19.12 28.65 -5.74
CA ASP A 555 -20.56 28.83 -5.93
C ASP A 555 -20.91 29.17 -7.39
N GLY A 556 -22.01 28.62 -7.88
CA GLY A 556 -22.51 28.85 -9.23
C GLY A 556 -21.74 28.15 -10.36
N LEU A 557 -20.64 27.43 -10.05
CA LEU A 557 -19.87 26.77 -11.09
C LEU A 557 -20.68 25.63 -11.75
N SER A 558 -20.69 25.60 -13.08
CA SER A 558 -21.22 24.49 -13.86
C SER A 558 -20.10 23.80 -14.64
N VAL A 559 -20.00 22.47 -14.53
CA VAL A 559 -18.98 21.66 -15.21
C VAL A 559 -19.63 20.38 -15.75
N GLY A 560 -19.23 19.96 -16.94
CA GLY A 560 -19.73 18.74 -17.59
C GLY A 560 -21.01 18.94 -18.41
N LEU A 561 -21.34 20.20 -18.71
CA LEU A 561 -22.50 20.58 -19.52
C LEU A 561 -22.12 20.86 -20.97
N ASP A 562 -20.95 21.48 -21.19
CA ASP A 562 -20.42 21.80 -22.51
C ASP A 562 -18.93 21.44 -22.57
N PRO A 563 -18.58 20.34 -23.26
CA PRO A 563 -17.19 19.90 -23.41
C PRO A 563 -16.26 20.93 -24.08
N VAL A 564 -16.77 21.89 -24.85
CA VAL A 564 -15.96 22.94 -25.47
C VAL A 564 -15.55 23.97 -24.41
N VAL A 565 -16.51 24.42 -23.61
CA VAL A 565 -16.26 25.36 -22.50
C VAL A 565 -15.41 24.70 -21.41
N ASP A 566 -15.72 23.45 -21.06
CA ASP A 566 -14.98 22.72 -20.03
C ASP A 566 -13.51 22.54 -20.42
N ARG A 567 -13.19 22.25 -21.69
CA ARG A 567 -11.81 22.09 -22.19
C ARG A 567 -10.97 23.35 -22.10
N GLN A 568 -11.59 24.53 -22.01
CA GLN A 568 -10.85 25.78 -21.83
C GLN A 568 -10.28 25.92 -20.41
N ARG A 569 -10.82 25.17 -19.44
CA ARG A 569 -10.56 25.34 -18.02
C ARG A 569 -10.05 24.07 -17.34
N PHE A 570 -10.48 22.93 -17.82
CA PHE A 570 -10.30 21.63 -17.18
C PHE A 570 -9.83 20.58 -18.17
N TYR A 571 -9.35 19.46 -17.64
CA TYR A 571 -9.04 18.32 -18.46
C TYR A 571 -10.31 17.53 -18.78
N VAL A 572 -10.61 17.36 -20.06
CA VAL A 572 -11.79 16.61 -20.53
C VAL A 572 -11.32 15.46 -21.41
N THR A 573 -11.77 14.25 -21.10
CA THR A 573 -11.46 13.06 -21.88
C THR A 573 -12.17 13.04 -23.24
N ALA A 574 -11.78 12.10 -24.12
CA ALA A 574 -12.45 11.90 -25.40
C ALA A 574 -13.93 11.55 -25.21
N ASN A 575 -14.26 10.78 -24.17
CA ASN A 575 -15.63 10.35 -23.87
C ASN A 575 -16.43 11.39 -23.04
N GLY A 576 -15.85 12.57 -22.77
CA GLY A 576 -16.53 13.68 -22.10
C GLY A 576 -16.54 13.62 -20.57
N ILE A 577 -15.59 12.92 -19.95
CA ILE A 577 -15.39 12.96 -18.49
C ILE A 577 -14.46 14.13 -18.18
N THR A 578 -14.88 15.00 -17.26
CA THR A 578 -14.10 16.19 -16.88
C THR A 578 -13.40 15.97 -15.54
N ILE A 579 -12.09 16.19 -15.45
CA ILE A 579 -11.35 16.20 -14.18
C ILE A 579 -11.14 17.65 -13.73
N VAL A 580 -11.52 17.95 -12.49
CA VAL A 580 -11.29 19.25 -11.85
C VAL A 580 -10.29 19.07 -10.71
N THR A 581 -9.19 19.84 -10.73
CA THR A 581 -8.18 19.86 -9.67
C THR A 581 -8.12 21.23 -8.97
N ALA A 582 -7.50 21.27 -7.79
CA ALA A 582 -7.26 22.50 -7.04
C ALA A 582 -6.44 23.52 -7.86
N ALA A 583 -5.40 23.04 -8.56
CA ALA A 583 -4.57 23.87 -9.42
C ALA A 583 -5.37 24.54 -10.56
N MET A 584 -6.31 23.82 -11.19
CA MET A 584 -7.19 24.39 -12.24
C MET A 584 -8.15 25.46 -11.70
N LEU A 585 -8.41 25.45 -10.40
CA LEU A 585 -9.25 26.44 -9.70
C LEU A 585 -8.43 27.58 -9.06
N GLY A 586 -7.08 27.53 -9.15
CA GLY A 586 -6.19 28.51 -8.54
C GLY A 586 -6.06 28.42 -7.01
N GLN A 587 -6.15 27.21 -6.45
CA GLN A 587 -6.15 26.92 -5.00
C GLN A 587 -4.82 26.41 -4.46
#